data_AF-Q4DNE9-F1
#
_entry.id   AF-Q4DNE9-F1
#
_cell.length_a   1.000
_cell.length_b   1.000
_cell.length_c   1.000
_cell.angle_alpha   90.00
_cell.angle_beta   90.00
_cell.angle_gamma   90.00
#
_symmetry.space_group_name_H-M   'P 1'
#
loop_
_entity.id
_entity.type
_entity.pdbx_description
1 polymer ?
#
loop_
_entity_poly.entity_id
_entity_poly.type
_entity_poly.pdbx_seq_one_letter_code
_entity_poly.pdbx_strand_id
1 'polypeptide(L)'
;MFIISWNVAGWSSTSRMIREDFGSIASFLQRTQADIVCLQEVKGSWAKLEADPCGMGASDGGRTLAIDGWESFWSFSGKAHRGFNGVVSFVRKDLTWWCDSRPFSEEDLNDEGRVIVTCHSAFVVVNTYVVNARHGQRMAFKMRFLSSLKNLLTRLKKQTGKPVILLGDLNQTYRAEDACWSLRRLSLPALRNLVHVCQAGGEEAEKTWAQQFPWLPMPTLQRLQGIITEQVSCMLLAGDDNEDVVDSNKSISVDSAVLDETRNDTEDGKNGNTGAHKSLTLLKQLIRERREQRRRNGGSDPLATLEELCRAGLQDVPVESFMRRQPSTHNRELFALTQYCGLPPHEDVGVQFMKRLLDELHLCDTLLVTSSSAENKAQRQEGGEASMRVVCPYTCWDQSRNRRQRNEGTRIDYILIDEMLLPALVPCGMTENNVGVFSPMMGEANSLFAAKKEASSAFFDEFDGRSALVGARRAMADGMYPAAPFDGSGLPPLSTEARDVQFRGLPSTGLFVTPPQYSDHSGVCAHFDGISLAPRPGKLEERHRCQYRPPVSLHAFFAKRLRDEEMTIRTEAAVTVPKTPMGEKGKRPHLPKVVEKQKEDNPAIEITDVIS
;
A
#
# COMPACT_ATOMS: atom_id res chain seq x y z
N MET A 1 7.72 17.94 6.43
CA MET A 1 6.62 17.61 5.49
C MET A 1 6.12 16.20 5.77
N PHE A 2 4.81 15.97 5.73
CA PHE A 2 4.19 14.66 5.98
C PHE A 2 3.20 14.27 4.89
N ILE A 3 3.33 13.05 4.35
CA ILE A 3 2.49 12.53 3.28
C ILE A 3 1.86 11.18 3.66
N ILE A 4 0.58 11.01 3.32
CA ILE A 4 -0.18 9.77 3.52
C ILE A 4 -0.66 9.26 2.16
N SER A 5 -0.57 7.95 1.96
CA SER A 5 -1.24 7.22 0.89
C SER A 5 -2.22 6.20 1.46
N TRP A 6 -3.45 6.14 0.95
CA TRP A 6 -4.48 5.26 1.49
C TRP A 6 -5.51 4.85 0.43
N ASN A 7 -5.58 3.56 0.10
CA ASN A 7 -6.72 3.03 -0.64
C ASN A 7 -7.96 3.04 0.28
N VAL A 8 -9.00 3.77 -0.10
CA VAL A 8 -10.21 3.95 0.73
C VAL A 8 -11.34 2.99 0.40
N ALA A 9 -11.17 2.12 -0.60
CA ALA A 9 -12.19 1.18 -1.09
C ALA A 9 -13.56 1.82 -1.46
N GLY A 10 -13.63 3.15 -1.59
CA GLY A 10 -14.84 3.91 -1.92
C GLY A 10 -14.96 5.20 -1.11
N TRP A 11 -14.46 6.31 -1.66
CA TRP A 11 -14.37 7.57 -0.91
C TRP A 11 -15.73 8.16 -0.50
N SER A 12 -16.80 7.99 -1.27
CA SER A 12 -18.12 8.51 -0.89
C SER A 12 -18.62 7.94 0.45
N SER A 13 -18.47 6.64 0.68
CA SER A 13 -18.86 6.02 1.96
C SER A 13 -17.92 6.44 3.08
N THR A 14 -16.62 6.39 2.83
CA THR A 14 -15.58 6.70 3.81
C THR A 14 -15.66 8.15 4.27
N SER A 15 -15.80 9.10 3.35
CA SER A 15 -15.97 10.53 3.67
C SER A 15 -17.25 10.84 4.44
N ARG A 16 -18.35 10.11 4.19
CA ARG A 16 -19.58 10.23 4.99
C ARG A 16 -19.33 9.79 6.43
N MET A 17 -18.74 8.61 6.65
CA MET A 17 -18.42 8.14 8.01
C MET A 17 -17.44 9.08 8.72
N ILE A 18 -16.43 9.58 8.02
CA ILE A 18 -15.51 10.60 8.54
C ILE A 18 -16.26 11.86 9.02
N ARG A 19 -17.24 12.36 8.25
CA ARG A 19 -18.05 13.51 8.70
C ARG A 19 -18.93 13.18 9.90
N GLU A 20 -19.50 11.99 9.96
CA GLU A 20 -20.29 11.53 11.12
C GLU A 20 -19.42 11.43 12.38
N ASP A 21 -18.18 10.96 12.23
CA ASP A 21 -17.26 10.72 13.34
C ASP A 21 -16.51 11.99 13.81
N PHE A 22 -16.16 12.89 12.89
CA PHE A 22 -15.30 14.06 13.15
C PHE A 22 -15.93 15.41 12.80
N GLY A 23 -17.17 15.43 12.33
CA GLY A 23 -17.91 16.63 11.90
C GLY A 23 -17.55 17.12 10.49
N SER A 24 -16.30 17.00 10.06
CA SER A 24 -15.83 17.44 8.73
C SER A 24 -14.60 16.66 8.25
N ILE A 25 -14.43 16.57 6.94
CA ILE A 25 -13.21 16.11 6.29
C ILE A 25 -12.04 17.04 6.62
N ALA A 26 -12.27 18.37 6.67
CA ALA A 26 -11.25 19.32 7.08
C ALA A 26 -10.68 19.00 8.48
N SER A 27 -11.56 18.69 9.45
CA SER A 27 -11.14 18.30 10.80
C SER A 27 -10.36 16.98 10.82
N PHE A 28 -10.79 16.01 10.01
CA PHE A 28 -10.05 14.74 9.85
C PHE A 28 -8.65 14.97 9.26
N LEU A 29 -8.54 15.70 8.15
CA LEU A 29 -7.25 16.00 7.51
C LEU A 29 -6.33 16.83 8.42
N GLN A 30 -6.88 17.71 9.25
CA GLN A 30 -6.08 18.45 10.21
C GLN A 30 -5.52 17.55 11.32
N ARG A 31 -6.29 16.54 11.77
CA ARG A 31 -5.85 15.55 12.77
C ARG A 31 -4.75 14.62 12.26
N THR A 32 -4.70 14.33 10.96
CA THR A 32 -3.58 13.55 10.40
C THR A 32 -2.26 14.31 10.39
N GLN A 33 -2.30 15.64 10.53
CA GLN A 33 -1.14 16.54 10.42
C GLN A 33 -0.43 16.48 9.05
N ALA A 34 -1.02 15.82 8.06
CA ALA A 34 -0.42 15.68 6.74
C ALA A 34 -0.41 17.02 5.98
N ASP A 35 0.51 17.13 5.03
CA ASP A 35 0.54 18.17 4.01
C ASP A 35 -0.09 17.69 2.70
N ILE A 36 0.01 16.39 2.44
CA ILE A 36 -0.51 15.70 1.26
C ILE A 36 -1.18 14.39 1.71
N VAL A 37 -2.42 14.16 1.29
CA VAL A 37 -3.15 12.91 1.48
C VAL A 37 -3.62 12.39 0.13
N CYS A 38 -3.08 11.25 -0.28
CA CYS A 38 -3.35 10.62 -1.56
C CYS A 38 -4.24 9.39 -1.36
N LEU A 39 -5.43 9.41 -1.97
CA LEU A 39 -6.39 8.33 -1.86
C LEU A 39 -6.56 7.58 -3.18
N GLN A 40 -6.77 6.27 -3.07
CA GLN A 40 -7.06 5.37 -4.19
C GLN A 40 -8.46 4.76 -4.07
N GLU A 41 -8.97 4.24 -5.18
CA GLU A 41 -10.28 3.59 -5.28
C GLU A 41 -11.45 4.51 -4.85
N VAL A 42 -11.42 5.77 -5.29
CA VAL A 42 -12.43 6.77 -4.86
C VAL A 42 -13.84 6.49 -5.40
N LYS A 43 -13.97 5.73 -6.50
CA LYS A 43 -15.24 5.30 -7.12
C LYS A 43 -16.17 6.47 -7.48
N GLY A 44 -15.83 7.23 -8.53
CA GLY A 44 -16.65 8.37 -8.95
C GLY A 44 -16.39 8.90 -10.36
N SER A 45 -16.95 10.08 -10.65
CA SER A 45 -16.83 10.77 -11.93
C SER A 45 -16.93 12.28 -11.77
N TRP A 46 -16.47 13.04 -12.78
CA TRP A 46 -16.63 14.50 -12.82
C TRP A 46 -18.09 14.93 -12.72
N ALA A 47 -18.99 14.27 -13.46
CA ALA A 47 -20.42 14.59 -13.41
C ALA A 47 -21.02 14.42 -12.01
N LYS A 48 -20.63 13.35 -11.29
CA LYS A 48 -21.07 13.11 -9.91
C LYS A 48 -20.47 14.15 -8.95
N LEU A 49 -19.20 14.46 -9.11
CA LEU A 49 -18.48 15.47 -8.31
C LEU A 49 -19.06 16.88 -8.46
N GLU A 50 -19.45 17.26 -9.68
CA GLU A 50 -20.08 18.55 -9.95
C GLU A 50 -21.53 18.61 -9.42
N ALA A 51 -22.27 17.52 -9.52
CA ALA A 51 -23.66 17.44 -9.07
C ALA A 51 -23.78 17.41 -7.53
N ASP A 52 -22.90 16.67 -6.88
CA ASP A 52 -22.88 16.45 -5.43
C ASP A 52 -21.43 16.37 -4.88
N PRO A 53 -20.76 17.52 -4.72
CA PRO A 53 -19.39 17.55 -4.20
C PRO A 53 -19.30 17.11 -2.74
N CYS A 54 -20.36 17.29 -1.95
CA CYS A 54 -20.40 16.83 -0.56
C CYS A 54 -20.43 15.31 -0.49
N GLY A 55 -21.35 14.65 -1.21
CA GLY A 55 -21.42 13.18 -1.27
C GLY A 55 -20.23 12.52 -1.99
N MET A 56 -19.51 13.27 -2.82
CA MET A 56 -18.22 12.85 -3.38
C MET A 56 -17.03 13.10 -2.45
N GLY A 57 -17.24 13.70 -1.27
CA GLY A 57 -16.19 13.95 -0.30
C GLY A 57 -15.18 15.02 -0.74
N ALA A 58 -15.60 15.97 -1.57
CA ALA A 58 -14.81 17.13 -2.01
C ALA A 58 -15.21 18.44 -1.31
N SER A 59 -16.25 18.40 -0.47
CA SER A 59 -16.83 19.53 0.27
C SER A 59 -17.37 19.05 1.63
N ASP A 60 -17.32 19.92 2.63
CA ASP A 60 -17.90 19.73 3.96
C ASP A 60 -19.28 20.39 4.15
N GLY A 61 -19.79 21.11 3.15
CA GLY A 61 -21.08 21.80 3.26
C GLY A 61 -21.57 22.39 1.95
N GLY A 62 -22.55 21.72 1.32
CA GLY A 62 -23.22 22.23 0.11
C GLY A 62 -22.34 22.30 -1.14
N ARG A 63 -22.90 22.87 -2.22
CA ARG A 63 -22.27 22.92 -3.55
C ARG A 63 -21.09 23.90 -3.67
N THR A 64 -20.91 24.81 -2.72
CA THR A 64 -20.05 26.01 -2.89
C THR A 64 -18.84 26.08 -1.96
N LEU A 65 -18.66 25.14 -1.02
CA LEU A 65 -17.52 25.15 -0.11
C LEU A 65 -16.48 24.11 -0.54
N ALA A 66 -15.22 24.51 -0.66
CA ALA A 66 -14.11 23.56 -0.67
C ALA A 66 -13.83 23.11 0.78
N ILE A 67 -13.07 22.03 0.93
CA ILE A 67 -12.52 21.66 2.24
C ILE A 67 -11.55 22.75 2.68
N ASP A 68 -11.79 23.34 3.86
CA ASP A 68 -11.05 24.51 4.31
C ASP A 68 -9.56 24.23 4.46
N GLY A 69 -8.72 25.09 3.89
CA GLY A 69 -7.26 24.94 3.87
C GLY A 69 -6.70 23.89 2.88
N TRP A 70 -7.54 23.23 2.07
CA TRP A 70 -7.11 22.16 1.16
C TRP A 70 -7.55 22.38 -0.29
N GLU A 71 -6.75 21.88 -1.22
CA GLU A 71 -7.10 21.70 -2.63
C GLU A 71 -7.19 20.20 -2.94
N SER A 72 -8.08 19.81 -3.86
CA SER A 72 -8.23 18.41 -4.27
C SER A 72 -8.06 18.25 -5.78
N PHE A 73 -7.26 17.25 -6.15
CA PHE A 73 -6.89 16.93 -7.53
C PHE A 73 -7.37 15.51 -7.84
N TRP A 74 -8.21 15.36 -8.86
CA TRP A 74 -8.95 14.13 -9.15
C TRP A 74 -8.57 13.55 -10.51
N SER A 75 -8.44 12.23 -10.56
CA SER A 75 -8.42 11.45 -11.80
C SER A 75 -9.52 10.41 -11.75
N PHE A 76 -10.38 10.42 -12.76
CA PHE A 76 -11.53 9.52 -12.88
C PHE A 76 -11.44 8.76 -14.20
N SER A 77 -12.04 7.56 -14.22
CA SER A 77 -12.16 6.78 -15.44
C SER A 77 -12.96 7.55 -16.50
N GLY A 78 -12.46 7.55 -17.75
CA GLY A 78 -13.13 8.17 -18.90
C GLY A 78 -14.38 7.42 -19.36
N LYS A 79 -14.52 6.14 -18.99
CA LYS A 79 -15.67 5.29 -19.38
C LYS A 79 -16.67 5.18 -18.23
N ALA A 80 -17.92 5.60 -18.46
CA ALA A 80 -18.99 5.66 -17.46
C ALA A 80 -19.28 4.32 -16.75
N HIS A 81 -19.13 3.19 -17.45
CA HIS A 81 -19.35 1.85 -16.87
C HIS A 81 -18.16 1.32 -16.04
N ARG A 82 -17.04 2.05 -15.97
CA ARG A 82 -15.85 1.73 -15.17
C ARG A 82 -15.71 2.63 -13.93
N GLY A 83 -16.83 3.13 -13.40
CA GLY A 83 -16.91 3.97 -12.19
C GLY A 83 -16.43 3.31 -10.88
N PHE A 84 -15.77 2.16 -10.96
CA PHE A 84 -15.18 1.43 -9.84
C PHE A 84 -13.74 1.85 -9.49
N ASN A 85 -13.13 2.76 -10.27
CA ASN A 85 -11.76 3.23 -10.07
C ASN A 85 -11.70 4.74 -9.80
N GLY A 86 -10.48 5.27 -9.66
CA GLY A 86 -10.19 6.70 -9.51
C GLY A 86 -9.19 6.97 -8.39
N VAL A 87 -8.51 8.10 -8.46
CA VAL A 87 -7.59 8.58 -7.42
C VAL A 87 -7.84 10.06 -7.12
N VAL A 88 -7.58 10.48 -5.88
CA VAL A 88 -7.58 11.90 -5.50
C VAL A 88 -6.38 12.22 -4.63
N SER A 89 -5.78 13.39 -4.82
CA SER A 89 -4.79 13.95 -3.90
C SER A 89 -5.37 15.21 -3.25
N PHE A 90 -5.48 15.20 -1.92
CA PHE A 90 -5.71 16.39 -1.11
C PHE A 90 -4.35 16.99 -0.75
N VAL A 91 -4.15 18.26 -1.03
CA VAL A 91 -2.90 18.98 -0.74
C VAL A 91 -3.25 20.26 -0.01
N ARG A 92 -2.48 20.64 1.02
CA ARG A 92 -2.65 21.96 1.65
C ARG A 92 -2.61 23.07 0.60
N LYS A 93 -3.47 24.05 0.80
CA LYS A 93 -3.76 25.10 -0.18
C LYS A 93 -2.49 25.78 -0.70
N ASP A 94 -2.45 26.02 -2.01
CA ASP A 94 -1.38 26.74 -2.71
C ASP A 94 -0.04 25.99 -2.81
N LEU A 95 0.09 24.74 -2.34
CA LEU A 95 1.37 23.99 -2.41
C LEU A 95 1.57 23.19 -3.71
N THR A 96 0.54 23.05 -4.55
CA THR A 96 0.66 22.39 -5.87
C THR A 96 0.92 23.42 -6.96
N TRP A 97 2.01 23.27 -7.70
CA TRP A 97 2.45 24.17 -8.77
C TRP A 97 1.80 23.82 -10.11
N TRP A 98 1.78 22.53 -10.45
CA TRP A 98 1.08 22.02 -11.62
C TRP A 98 0.54 20.60 -11.37
N CYS A 99 -0.46 20.18 -12.14
CA CYS A 99 -1.03 18.83 -12.05
C CYS A 99 -1.47 18.26 -13.40
N ASP A 100 -1.54 16.92 -13.46
CA ASP A 100 -1.90 16.16 -14.66
C ASP A 100 -2.65 14.85 -14.32
N SER A 101 -3.87 14.69 -14.84
CA SER A 101 -4.73 13.52 -14.67
C SER A 101 -4.68 12.55 -15.84
N ARG A 102 -3.98 12.91 -16.93
CA ARG A 102 -3.77 12.05 -18.12
C ARG A 102 -2.28 11.98 -18.48
N PRO A 103 -1.42 11.48 -17.56
CA PRO A 103 0.02 11.60 -17.70
C PRO A 103 0.64 10.56 -18.66
N PHE A 104 -0.08 9.52 -19.09
CA PHE A 104 0.46 8.54 -20.04
C PHE A 104 0.41 9.05 -21.47
N SER A 105 1.27 8.51 -22.34
CA SER A 105 1.17 8.70 -23.79
C SER A 105 0.05 7.88 -24.43
N GLU A 106 -0.41 6.84 -23.74
CA GLU A 106 -1.46 5.93 -24.21
C GLU A 106 -2.81 6.30 -23.58
N GLU A 107 -3.77 6.70 -24.42
CA GLU A 107 -5.05 7.23 -23.96
C GLU A 107 -5.93 6.18 -23.26
N ASP A 108 -5.83 4.90 -23.64
CA ASP A 108 -6.59 3.83 -22.99
C ASP A 108 -6.11 3.55 -21.56
N LEU A 109 -4.83 3.82 -21.26
CA LEU A 109 -4.29 3.78 -19.89
C LEU A 109 -4.73 5.01 -19.09
N ASN A 110 -4.73 6.20 -19.70
CA ASN A 110 -5.27 7.43 -19.08
C ASN A 110 -6.75 7.28 -18.73
N ASP A 111 -7.53 6.64 -19.61
CA ASP A 111 -8.96 6.39 -19.43
C ASP A 111 -9.31 5.47 -18.26
N GLU A 112 -8.34 4.78 -17.66
CA GLU A 112 -8.57 4.06 -16.40
C GLU A 112 -8.78 5.00 -15.19
N GLY A 113 -8.28 6.24 -15.27
CA GLY A 113 -8.36 7.21 -14.15
C GLY A 113 -7.54 6.82 -12.94
N ARG A 114 -6.46 6.06 -13.14
CA ARG A 114 -5.70 5.38 -12.07
C ARG A 114 -4.42 6.09 -11.65
N VAL A 115 -4.10 7.22 -12.27
CA VAL A 115 -2.90 8.01 -11.95
C VAL A 115 -3.27 9.47 -11.92
N ILE A 116 -2.72 10.18 -10.94
CA ILE A 116 -2.64 11.64 -10.95
C ILE A 116 -1.27 12.11 -10.52
N VAL A 117 -0.76 13.10 -11.24
CA VAL A 117 0.51 13.74 -10.96
C VAL A 117 0.27 15.12 -10.35
N THR A 118 0.93 15.42 -9.24
CA THR A 118 0.99 16.76 -8.65
C THR A 118 2.44 17.14 -8.43
N CYS A 119 2.85 18.30 -8.95
CA CYS A 119 4.19 18.83 -8.74
C CYS A 119 4.18 19.88 -7.65
N HIS A 120 5.17 19.78 -6.77
CA HIS A 120 5.40 20.68 -5.65
C HIS A 120 6.77 21.34 -5.80
N SER A 121 7.10 22.27 -4.90
CA SER A 121 8.37 22.98 -4.96
C SER A 121 9.59 22.04 -4.83
N ALA A 122 9.49 20.96 -4.07
CA ALA A 122 10.61 20.06 -3.77
C ALA A 122 10.60 18.75 -4.59
N PHE A 123 9.43 18.21 -4.96
CA PHE A 123 9.30 16.90 -5.60
C PHE A 123 8.02 16.80 -6.43
N VAL A 124 7.91 15.72 -7.20
CA VAL A 124 6.70 15.35 -7.96
C VAL A 124 6.08 14.11 -7.33
N VAL A 125 4.78 14.18 -6.98
CA VAL A 125 4.02 13.03 -6.48
C VAL A 125 3.24 12.39 -7.62
N VAL A 126 3.33 11.06 -7.70
CA VAL A 126 2.56 10.22 -8.63
C VAL A 126 1.68 9.28 -7.82
N ASN A 127 0.45 9.71 -7.56
CA ASN A 127 -0.56 8.93 -6.85
C ASN A 127 -1.17 7.89 -7.82
N THR A 128 -1.02 6.61 -7.50
CA THR A 128 -1.27 5.50 -8.42
C THR A 128 -2.17 4.44 -7.79
N TYR A 129 -3.11 3.92 -8.58
CA TYR A 129 -3.87 2.70 -8.28
C TYR A 129 -3.68 1.70 -9.43
N VAL A 130 -2.69 0.83 -9.35
CA VAL A 130 -2.35 -0.11 -10.44
C VAL A 130 -3.51 -1.07 -10.70
N VAL A 131 -3.72 -1.42 -11.96
CA VAL A 131 -4.74 -2.41 -12.35
C VAL A 131 -4.44 -3.80 -11.79
N ASN A 132 -5.47 -4.44 -11.24
CA ASN A 132 -5.42 -5.85 -10.83
C ASN A 132 -5.40 -6.77 -12.09
N ALA A 133 -4.71 -7.92 -12.03
CA ALA A 133 -4.60 -8.83 -13.18
C ALA A 133 -5.77 -9.82 -13.32
N ARG A 134 -6.71 -9.85 -12.37
CA ARG A 134 -7.94 -10.67 -12.37
C ARG A 134 -7.66 -12.16 -12.59
N HIS A 135 -6.79 -12.73 -11.77
CA HIS A 135 -6.35 -14.12 -11.90
C HIS A 135 -5.70 -14.38 -13.28
N GLY A 136 -4.71 -13.54 -13.63
CA GLY A 136 -3.97 -13.62 -14.89
C GLY A 136 -4.64 -13.00 -16.14
N GLN A 137 -5.98 -12.92 -16.20
CA GLN A 137 -6.73 -12.48 -17.40
C GLN A 137 -6.37 -11.08 -17.92
N ARG A 138 -5.89 -10.20 -17.04
CA ARG A 138 -5.51 -8.82 -17.33
C ARG A 138 -4.00 -8.59 -17.11
N MET A 139 -3.20 -9.65 -17.00
CA MET A 139 -1.77 -9.53 -16.69
C MET A 139 -1.02 -8.75 -17.78
N ALA A 140 -1.25 -9.02 -19.06
CA ALA A 140 -0.62 -8.27 -20.15
C ALA A 140 -0.93 -6.76 -20.06
N PHE A 141 -2.17 -6.39 -19.75
CA PHE A 141 -2.57 -5.00 -19.56
C PHE A 141 -1.93 -4.38 -18.30
N LYS A 142 -1.83 -5.14 -17.20
CA LYS A 142 -1.11 -4.73 -15.99
C LYS A 142 0.36 -4.44 -16.25
N MET A 143 1.03 -5.31 -17.00
CA MET A 143 2.44 -5.13 -17.36
C MET A 143 2.66 -3.94 -18.30
N ARG A 144 1.74 -3.69 -19.25
CA ARG A 144 1.75 -2.47 -20.06
C ARG A 144 1.58 -1.22 -19.21
N PHE A 145 0.60 -1.21 -18.30
CA PHE A 145 0.38 -0.11 -17.37
C PHE A 145 1.61 0.19 -16.51
N LEU A 146 2.21 -0.85 -15.90
CA LEU A 146 3.42 -0.73 -15.10
C LEU A 146 4.61 -0.20 -15.91
N SER A 147 4.77 -0.65 -17.15
CA SER A 147 5.83 -0.16 -18.05
C SER A 147 5.64 1.33 -18.39
N SER A 148 4.41 1.75 -18.67
CA SER A 148 4.08 3.16 -18.92
C SER A 148 4.21 4.03 -17.66
N LEU A 149 3.99 3.47 -16.46
CA LEU A 149 4.29 4.12 -15.18
C LEU A 149 5.78 4.35 -14.97
N LYS A 150 6.63 3.35 -15.25
CA LYS A 150 8.09 3.51 -15.21
C LYS A 150 8.57 4.62 -16.16
N ASN A 151 8.04 4.64 -17.39
CA ASN A 151 8.36 5.66 -18.39
C ASN A 151 7.90 7.06 -17.94
N LEU A 152 6.72 7.16 -17.31
CA LEU A 152 6.22 8.40 -16.72
C LEU A 152 7.18 8.93 -15.65
N LEU A 153 7.56 8.11 -14.66
CA LEU A 153 8.48 8.51 -13.59
C LEU A 153 9.81 9.01 -14.14
N THR A 154 10.39 8.26 -15.09
CA THR A 154 11.64 8.62 -15.77
C THR A 154 11.52 9.97 -16.47
N ARG A 155 10.43 10.18 -17.21
CA ARG A 155 10.17 11.44 -17.92
C ARG A 155 9.97 12.60 -16.96
N LEU A 156 9.24 12.41 -15.86
CA LEU A 156 8.99 13.45 -14.85
C LEU A 156 10.30 13.88 -14.19
N LYS A 157 11.15 12.92 -13.77
CA LYS A 157 12.48 13.20 -13.20
C LYS A 157 13.32 14.03 -14.18
N LYS A 158 13.37 13.63 -15.45
CA LYS A 158 14.12 14.35 -16.50
C LYS A 158 13.57 15.75 -16.80
N GLN A 159 12.26 15.90 -16.92
CA GLN A 159 11.63 17.16 -17.33
C GLN A 159 11.62 18.22 -16.22
N THR A 160 11.51 17.79 -14.96
CA THR A 160 11.42 18.70 -13.82
C THR A 160 12.74 18.93 -13.10
N GLY A 161 13.69 17.99 -13.22
CA GLY A 161 14.90 17.96 -12.40
C GLY A 161 14.63 17.69 -10.91
N LYS A 162 13.40 17.32 -10.54
CA LYS A 162 13.00 17.07 -9.15
C LYS A 162 12.95 15.57 -8.84
N PRO A 163 13.21 15.17 -7.59
CA PRO A 163 12.91 13.81 -7.14
C PRO A 163 11.43 13.48 -7.31
N VAL A 164 11.16 12.20 -7.57
CA VAL A 164 9.80 11.67 -7.70
C VAL A 164 9.40 10.85 -6.47
N ILE A 165 8.13 10.90 -6.11
CA ILE A 165 7.50 10.03 -5.11
C ILE A 165 6.40 9.24 -5.83
N LEU A 166 6.60 7.94 -5.99
CA LEU A 166 5.55 7.02 -6.42
C LEU A 166 4.85 6.47 -5.18
N LEU A 167 3.53 6.62 -5.10
CA LEU A 167 2.77 6.07 -3.99
C LEU A 167 1.43 5.52 -4.44
N GLY A 168 0.81 4.75 -3.54
CA GLY A 168 -0.52 4.20 -3.71
C GLY A 168 -0.54 2.68 -3.68
N ASP A 169 -1.69 2.13 -4.08
CA ASP A 169 -1.92 0.70 -4.19
C ASP A 169 -1.38 0.20 -5.54
N LEU A 170 -0.28 -0.56 -5.46
CA LEU A 170 0.37 -1.13 -6.64
C LEU A 170 -0.19 -2.51 -7.02
N ASN A 171 -1.17 -3.03 -6.27
CA ASN A 171 -1.78 -4.35 -6.48
C ASN A 171 -0.71 -5.44 -6.66
N GLN A 172 0.40 -5.35 -5.93
CA GLN A 172 1.59 -6.15 -6.19
C GLN A 172 2.43 -6.27 -4.93
N THR A 173 2.84 -7.49 -4.60
CA THR A 173 3.89 -7.78 -3.60
C THR A 173 5.19 -8.03 -4.35
N TYR A 174 6.34 -7.58 -3.85
CA TYR A 174 7.62 -7.84 -4.52
C TYR A 174 8.63 -8.60 -3.65
N ARG A 175 8.28 -8.85 -2.38
CA ARG A 175 9.00 -9.69 -1.43
C ARG A 175 8.06 -10.75 -0.85
N ALA A 176 8.62 -11.88 -0.42
CA ALA A 176 7.84 -12.91 0.26
C ALA A 176 7.26 -12.35 1.57
N GLU A 177 8.03 -11.53 2.29
CA GLU A 177 7.64 -10.90 3.56
C GLU A 177 6.58 -9.80 3.40
N ASP A 178 6.26 -9.38 2.18
CA ASP A 178 5.12 -8.50 1.91
C ASP A 178 3.79 -9.25 2.09
N ALA A 179 3.80 -10.56 2.33
CA ALA A 179 2.59 -11.35 2.57
C ALA A 179 2.77 -12.30 3.76
N CYS A 180 1.67 -12.50 4.48
CA CYS A 180 1.58 -13.56 5.49
C CYS A 180 2.01 -14.89 4.87
N TRP A 181 2.84 -15.64 5.59
CA TRP A 181 3.43 -16.90 5.13
C TRP A 181 2.41 -17.87 4.51
N SER A 182 1.17 -17.90 5.01
CA SER A 182 0.10 -18.78 4.51
C SER A 182 -0.43 -18.36 3.14
N LEU A 183 -0.30 -17.08 2.77
CA LEU A 183 -0.70 -16.54 1.48
C LEU A 183 0.39 -16.67 0.41
N ARG A 184 1.62 -17.03 0.79
CA ARG A 184 2.75 -17.18 -0.14
C ARG A 184 2.52 -18.36 -1.09
N ARG A 185 3.27 -18.37 -2.19
CA ARG A 185 3.40 -19.55 -3.07
C ARG A 185 4.63 -20.35 -2.64
N LEU A 186 4.62 -21.65 -2.85
CA LEU A 186 5.74 -22.54 -2.57
C LEU A 186 6.43 -22.92 -3.88
N SER A 187 7.69 -22.54 -4.05
CA SER A 187 8.49 -22.91 -5.23
C SER A 187 8.82 -24.40 -5.25
N LEU A 188 8.32 -25.12 -6.25
CA LEU A 188 8.64 -26.54 -6.45
C LEU A 188 10.09 -26.76 -6.90
N PRO A 189 10.69 -25.94 -7.79
CA PRO A 189 12.12 -26.04 -8.08
C PRO A 189 13.02 -25.81 -6.88
N ALA A 190 12.71 -24.82 -6.02
CA ALA A 190 13.49 -24.59 -4.79
C ALA A 190 13.36 -25.77 -3.82
N LEU A 191 12.13 -26.28 -3.63
CA LEU A 191 11.90 -27.49 -2.84
C LEU A 191 12.69 -28.69 -3.39
N ARG A 192 12.72 -28.87 -4.71
CA ARG A 192 13.48 -29.95 -5.35
C ARG A 192 14.97 -29.83 -5.06
N ASN A 193 15.52 -28.62 -5.17
CA ASN A 193 16.93 -28.38 -4.88
C ASN A 193 17.25 -28.70 -3.41
N LEU A 194 16.40 -28.32 -2.45
CA LEU A 194 16.55 -28.70 -1.04
C LEU A 194 16.50 -30.22 -0.84
N VAL A 195 15.58 -30.90 -1.51
CA VAL A 195 15.46 -32.37 -1.46
C VAL A 195 16.73 -33.04 -2.01
N HIS A 196 17.27 -32.57 -3.13
CA HIS A 196 18.52 -33.10 -3.68
C HIS A 196 19.70 -32.94 -2.72
N VAL A 197 19.83 -31.77 -2.07
CA VAL A 197 20.85 -31.53 -1.05
C VAL A 197 20.66 -32.46 0.15
N CYS A 198 19.41 -32.65 0.60
CA CYS A 198 19.08 -33.57 1.69
C CYS A 198 19.39 -35.03 1.37
N GLN A 199 19.25 -35.46 0.11
CA GLN A 199 19.46 -36.85 -0.33
C GLN A 199 20.91 -37.21 -0.63
N ALA A 200 21.82 -36.24 -0.74
CA ALA A 200 23.24 -36.50 -1.00
C ALA A 200 23.90 -37.41 0.05
N GLY A 201 23.35 -37.45 1.27
CA GLY A 201 23.62 -38.47 2.30
C GLY A 201 25.01 -38.41 2.94
N GLY A 202 25.20 -39.20 3.99
CA GLY A 202 26.44 -39.30 4.78
C GLY A 202 26.39 -38.53 6.11
N GLU A 203 27.11 -39.01 7.12
CA GLU A 203 27.11 -38.44 8.48
C GLU A 203 27.50 -36.94 8.48
N GLU A 204 28.44 -36.56 7.61
CA GLU A 204 28.86 -35.17 7.46
C GLU A 204 27.78 -34.30 6.80
N ALA A 205 27.00 -34.86 5.88
CA ALA A 205 25.88 -34.16 5.26
C ALA A 205 24.74 -33.93 6.26
N GLU A 206 24.45 -34.89 7.14
CA GLU A 206 23.47 -34.73 8.21
C GLU A 206 23.88 -33.62 9.19
N LYS A 207 25.16 -33.59 9.60
CA LYS A 207 25.70 -32.52 10.45
C LYS A 207 25.64 -31.16 9.77
N THR A 208 26.06 -31.09 8.50
CA THR A 208 26.01 -29.87 7.69
C THR A 208 24.58 -29.37 7.52
N TRP A 209 23.64 -30.27 7.27
CA TRP A 209 22.21 -29.95 7.15
C TRP A 209 21.65 -29.39 8.45
N ALA A 210 21.92 -30.04 9.59
CA ALA A 210 21.46 -29.56 10.89
C ALA A 210 21.97 -28.15 11.23
N GLN A 211 23.16 -27.79 10.73
CA GLN A 211 23.71 -26.44 10.87
C GLN A 211 23.07 -25.42 9.92
N GLN A 212 22.82 -25.78 8.66
CA GLN A 212 22.25 -24.88 7.65
C GLN A 212 20.74 -24.70 7.79
N PHE A 213 20.02 -25.76 8.15
CA PHE A 213 18.56 -25.84 8.22
C PHE A 213 18.09 -26.36 9.58
N PRO A 214 18.46 -25.71 10.71
CA PRO A 214 18.15 -26.20 12.06
C PRO A 214 16.64 -26.34 12.35
N TRP A 215 15.80 -25.64 11.58
CA TRP A 215 14.34 -25.62 11.71
C TRP A 215 13.61 -26.53 10.73
N LEU A 216 14.34 -27.23 9.86
CA LEU A 216 13.78 -28.13 8.86
C LEU A 216 14.56 -29.46 8.85
N PRO A 217 14.37 -30.33 9.86
CA PRO A 217 15.06 -31.62 9.92
C PRO A 217 14.81 -32.46 8.66
N MET A 218 15.80 -33.26 8.25
CA MET A 218 15.69 -34.11 7.05
C MET A 218 14.42 -34.98 7.03
N PRO A 219 14.01 -35.67 8.12
CA PRO A 219 12.77 -36.44 8.13
C PRO A 219 11.52 -35.58 7.93
N THR A 220 11.54 -34.34 8.44
CA THR A 220 10.44 -33.37 8.23
C THR A 220 10.36 -32.97 6.76
N LEU A 221 11.50 -32.65 6.11
CA LEU A 221 11.53 -32.32 4.69
C LEU A 221 11.00 -33.47 3.82
N GLN A 222 11.46 -34.70 4.08
CA GLN A 222 11.00 -35.90 3.35
C GLN A 222 9.48 -36.11 3.49
N ARG A 223 8.94 -35.93 4.70
CA ARG A 223 7.50 -36.02 4.96
C ARG A 223 6.72 -34.91 4.23
N LEU A 224 7.17 -33.66 4.33
CA LEU A 224 6.53 -32.52 3.66
C LEU A 224 6.55 -32.69 2.14
N GLN A 225 7.68 -33.13 1.57
CA GLN A 225 7.78 -33.46 0.15
C GLN A 225 6.68 -34.45 -0.26
N GLY A 226 6.54 -35.57 0.46
CA GLY A 226 5.52 -36.58 0.16
C GLY A 226 4.10 -36.04 0.21
N ILE A 227 3.77 -35.24 1.23
CA ILE A 227 2.46 -34.57 1.35
C ILE A 227 2.20 -33.64 0.17
N ILE A 228 3.20 -32.80 -0.16
CA ILE A 228 3.09 -31.82 -1.23
C ILE A 228 2.87 -32.52 -2.57
N THR A 229 3.70 -33.51 -2.92
CA THR A 229 3.58 -34.21 -4.20
C THR A 229 2.25 -34.95 -4.33
N GLU A 230 1.78 -35.59 -3.27
CA GLU A 230 0.49 -36.29 -3.26
C GLU A 230 -0.67 -35.31 -3.45
N GLN A 231 -0.67 -34.19 -2.72
CA GLN A 231 -1.73 -33.22 -2.78
C GLN A 231 -1.76 -32.46 -4.12
N VAL A 232 -0.61 -32.09 -4.67
CA VAL A 232 -0.53 -31.49 -6.01
C VAL A 232 -1.05 -32.44 -7.07
N SER A 233 -0.71 -33.73 -6.97
CA SER A 233 -1.26 -34.75 -7.87
C SER A 233 -2.79 -34.84 -7.79
N CYS A 234 -3.36 -34.75 -6.58
CA CYS A 234 -4.80 -34.72 -6.40
C CYS A 234 -5.45 -33.46 -7.00
N MET A 235 -4.83 -32.29 -6.82
CA MET A 235 -5.34 -31.01 -7.38
C MET A 235 -5.34 -31.02 -8.91
N LEU A 236 -4.30 -31.59 -9.53
CA LEU A 236 -4.20 -31.72 -10.99
C LEU A 236 -5.32 -32.59 -11.59
N LEU A 237 -5.81 -33.60 -10.86
CA LEU A 237 -6.94 -34.41 -11.31
C LEU A 237 -8.29 -33.72 -11.06
N ALA A 238 -8.43 -33.00 -9.94
CA ALA A 238 -9.70 -32.34 -9.59
C ALA A 238 -10.09 -31.23 -10.58
N GLY A 239 -9.12 -30.62 -11.26
CA GLY A 239 -9.37 -29.63 -12.32
C GLY A 239 -10.03 -30.21 -13.57
N ASP A 240 -9.88 -31.52 -13.84
CA ASP A 240 -10.50 -32.17 -15.01
C ASP A 240 -11.89 -32.74 -14.70
N ASP A 241 -12.17 -33.11 -13.43
CA ASP A 241 -13.47 -33.67 -13.02
C ASP A 241 -14.56 -32.59 -12.81
N ASN A 242 -14.18 -31.31 -12.74
CA ASN A 242 -15.06 -30.16 -12.50
C ASN A 242 -15.01 -29.15 -13.66
N GLU A 243 -15.45 -29.53 -14.87
CA GLU A 243 -15.65 -28.54 -15.95
C GLU A 243 -16.85 -27.59 -15.69
N ASP A 244 -17.73 -27.89 -14.72
CA ASP A 244 -18.98 -27.13 -14.50
C ASP A 244 -19.11 -26.41 -13.14
N VAL A 245 -18.06 -26.34 -12.32
CA VAL A 245 -18.13 -25.61 -11.03
C VAL A 245 -16.94 -24.67 -10.90
N VAL A 246 -17.18 -23.40 -11.22
CA VAL A 246 -16.32 -22.27 -10.81
C VAL A 246 -16.43 -22.16 -9.29
N ASP A 247 -15.73 -23.03 -8.56
CA ASP A 247 -15.82 -23.05 -7.10
C ASP A 247 -15.13 -21.80 -6.54
N SER A 248 -15.89 -21.13 -5.68
CA SER A 248 -15.67 -19.77 -5.22
C SER A 248 -14.64 -19.69 -4.08
N ASN A 249 -13.46 -20.30 -4.24
CA ASN A 249 -12.29 -19.92 -3.44
C ASN A 249 -11.70 -18.62 -4.00
N LYS A 250 -12.50 -17.55 -4.00
CA LYS A 250 -12.05 -16.19 -4.27
C LYS A 250 -11.09 -15.80 -3.15
N SER A 251 -9.79 -15.99 -3.30
CA SER A 251 -8.85 -15.14 -2.56
C SER A 251 -8.97 -13.75 -3.17
N ILE A 252 -9.06 -12.71 -2.34
CA ILE A 252 -9.01 -11.34 -2.83
C ILE A 252 -7.66 -11.15 -3.51
N SER A 253 -7.71 -10.61 -4.74
CA SER A 253 -6.65 -9.82 -5.36
C SER A 253 -5.23 -10.39 -5.26
N VAL A 254 -5.07 -11.71 -5.32
CA VAL A 254 -3.81 -12.31 -5.67
C VAL A 254 -3.99 -12.85 -7.08
N ASP A 255 -3.18 -12.36 -8.00
CA ASP A 255 -3.27 -12.68 -9.43
C ASP A 255 -3.12 -14.19 -9.75
N SER A 256 -2.86 -15.04 -8.76
CA SER A 256 -2.65 -16.48 -8.95
C SER A 256 -3.92 -17.23 -9.33
N ALA A 257 -3.90 -17.82 -10.53
CA ALA A 257 -4.57 -19.08 -10.76
C ALA A 257 -3.98 -20.15 -9.81
N VAL A 258 -4.82 -21.01 -9.24
CA VAL A 258 -4.44 -22.05 -8.25
C VAL A 258 -3.36 -23.00 -8.79
N LEU A 259 -3.24 -23.09 -10.11
CA LEU A 259 -2.19 -23.76 -10.85
C LEU A 259 -1.90 -22.87 -12.07
N ASP A 260 -0.70 -22.30 -12.19
CA ASP A 260 -0.29 -21.62 -13.41
C ASP A 260 -0.13 -22.68 -14.52
N GLU A 261 -1.23 -23.02 -15.19
CA GLU A 261 -1.17 -23.55 -16.54
C GLU A 261 -0.66 -22.40 -17.39
N THR A 262 0.61 -22.41 -17.76
CA THR A 262 1.27 -21.35 -18.53
C THR A 262 0.39 -20.85 -19.70
N ARG A 263 -0.43 -19.84 -19.46
CA ARG A 263 -1.30 -19.18 -20.46
C ARG A 263 -0.82 -17.76 -20.64
N ASN A 264 0.42 -17.63 -21.12
CA ASN A 264 0.81 -16.40 -21.80
C ASN A 264 0.24 -16.46 -23.22
N ASP A 265 -0.99 -15.96 -23.38
CA ASP A 265 -1.51 -15.52 -24.67
C ASP A 265 -0.74 -14.27 -25.09
N THR A 266 0.51 -14.45 -25.52
CA THR A 266 1.17 -13.51 -26.42
C THR A 266 0.74 -13.87 -27.83
N GLU A 267 -0.02 -13.00 -28.49
CA GLU A 267 -0.46 -13.16 -29.89
C GLU A 267 0.69 -13.31 -30.91
N ASP A 268 1.96 -13.22 -30.49
CA ASP A 268 3.12 -13.49 -31.32
C ASP A 268 4.04 -14.56 -30.68
N GLY A 269 3.83 -15.84 -31.00
CA GLY A 269 4.75 -16.90 -30.56
C GLY A 269 4.27 -18.35 -30.67
N LYS A 270 3.99 -18.84 -31.87
CA LYS A 270 3.40 -20.17 -32.16
C LYS A 270 4.16 -21.44 -31.71
N ASN A 271 5.30 -21.39 -31.01
CA ASN A 271 6.11 -22.60 -30.77
C ASN A 271 6.42 -22.96 -29.30
N GLY A 272 6.10 -22.14 -28.30
CA GLY A 272 6.42 -22.44 -26.89
C GLY A 272 5.31 -23.18 -26.12
N ASN A 273 4.06 -22.77 -26.30
CA ASN A 273 2.98 -23.16 -25.39
C ASN A 273 2.46 -24.61 -25.60
N THR A 274 2.61 -25.13 -26.82
CA THR A 274 2.17 -26.50 -27.15
C THR A 274 3.00 -27.57 -26.43
N GLY A 275 4.25 -27.27 -26.04
CA GLY A 275 5.12 -28.19 -25.31
C GLY A 275 4.71 -28.36 -23.85
N ALA A 276 4.53 -27.26 -23.12
CA ALA A 276 4.16 -27.28 -21.70
C ALA A 276 2.80 -27.96 -21.47
N HIS A 277 1.80 -27.61 -22.30
CA HIS A 277 0.48 -28.22 -22.20
C HIS A 277 0.53 -29.74 -22.46
N LYS A 278 1.35 -30.21 -23.42
CA LYS A 278 1.54 -31.64 -23.65
C LYS A 278 2.18 -32.34 -22.45
N SER A 279 3.21 -31.74 -21.86
CA SER A 279 3.88 -32.30 -20.67
C SER A 279 2.92 -32.43 -19.48
N LEU A 280 2.08 -31.41 -19.25
CA LEU A 280 1.08 -31.44 -18.19
C LEU A 280 -0.01 -32.50 -18.44
N THR A 281 -0.49 -32.63 -19.68
CA THR A 281 -1.47 -33.67 -20.06
C THR A 281 -0.89 -35.07 -19.85
N LEU A 282 0.37 -35.31 -20.23
CA LEU A 282 1.05 -36.60 -20.00
C LEU A 282 1.20 -36.90 -18.51
N LEU A 283 1.56 -35.89 -17.70
CA LEU A 283 1.63 -36.03 -16.25
C LEU A 283 0.26 -36.39 -15.65
N LYS A 284 -0.83 -35.70 -16.05
CA LYS A 284 -2.19 -36.03 -15.60
C LYS A 284 -2.56 -37.48 -15.93
N GLN A 285 -2.22 -37.97 -17.13
CA GLN A 285 -2.44 -39.37 -17.50
C GLN A 285 -1.66 -40.34 -16.61
N LEU A 286 -0.35 -40.10 -16.41
CA LEU A 286 0.50 -40.90 -15.53
C LEU A 286 -0.05 -40.99 -14.11
N ILE A 287 -0.52 -39.86 -13.56
CA ILE A 287 -1.14 -39.78 -12.24
C ILE A 287 -2.42 -40.64 -12.18
N ARG A 288 -3.28 -40.63 -13.23
CA ARG A 288 -4.49 -41.47 -13.30
C ARG A 288 -4.14 -42.95 -13.27
N GLU A 289 -3.18 -43.37 -14.09
CA GLU A 289 -2.73 -44.76 -14.18
C GLU A 289 -2.20 -45.26 -12.83
N ARG A 290 -1.33 -44.48 -12.16
CA ARG A 290 -0.82 -44.79 -10.82
C ARG A 290 -1.91 -44.84 -9.76
N ARG A 291 -2.89 -43.93 -9.83
CA ARG A 291 -4.05 -43.93 -8.91
C ARG A 291 -4.89 -45.20 -9.07
N GLU A 292 -5.08 -45.67 -10.30
CA GLU A 292 -5.80 -46.91 -10.57
C GLU A 292 -5.01 -48.15 -10.13
N GLN A 293 -3.71 -48.20 -10.40
CA GLN A 293 -2.82 -49.27 -9.90
C GLN A 293 -2.85 -49.35 -8.38
N ARG A 294 -2.79 -48.19 -7.69
CA ARG A 294 -2.89 -48.09 -6.23
C ARG A 294 -4.20 -48.66 -5.70
N ARG A 295 -5.33 -48.37 -6.36
CA ARG A 295 -6.66 -48.92 -6.02
C ARG A 295 -6.72 -50.45 -6.18
N ARG A 296 -6.07 -50.99 -7.20
CA ARG A 296 -6.05 -52.45 -7.47
C ARG A 296 -5.14 -53.22 -6.52
N ASN A 297 -3.97 -52.65 -6.21
CA ASN A 297 -2.90 -53.38 -5.50
C ASN A 297 -2.79 -53.03 -4.01
N GLY A 298 -3.51 -51.99 -3.53
CA GLY A 298 -3.43 -51.55 -2.13
C GLY A 298 -2.11 -50.83 -1.77
N GLY A 299 -1.42 -50.24 -2.75
CA GLY A 299 -0.14 -49.57 -2.56
C GLY A 299 -0.23 -48.19 -1.88
N SER A 300 0.94 -47.67 -1.49
CA SER A 300 1.13 -46.29 -1.02
C SER A 300 2.13 -45.51 -1.85
N ASP A 301 2.46 -46.01 -3.05
CA ASP A 301 3.41 -45.35 -3.94
C ASP A 301 2.92 -43.94 -4.31
N PRO A 302 3.83 -42.96 -4.43
CA PRO A 302 3.46 -41.59 -4.74
C PRO A 302 2.86 -41.50 -6.14
N LEU A 303 1.76 -40.73 -6.27
CA LEU A 303 1.09 -40.52 -7.56
C LEU A 303 1.98 -39.81 -8.58
N ALA A 304 2.82 -38.89 -8.11
CA ALA A 304 3.89 -38.26 -8.87
C ALA A 304 5.08 -37.97 -7.97
N THR A 305 6.27 -37.95 -8.58
CA THR A 305 7.48 -37.45 -7.93
C THR A 305 7.60 -35.94 -8.11
N LEU A 306 8.32 -35.27 -7.20
CA LEU A 306 8.59 -33.84 -7.32
C LEU A 306 9.31 -33.49 -8.63
N GLU A 307 10.20 -34.36 -9.09
CA GLU A 307 10.90 -34.20 -10.37
C GLU A 307 9.95 -34.28 -11.56
N GLU A 308 8.95 -35.18 -11.55
CA GLU A 308 7.92 -35.25 -12.58
C GLU A 308 7.03 -34.00 -12.60
N LEU A 309 6.66 -33.46 -11.43
CA LEU A 309 5.90 -32.21 -11.33
C LEU A 309 6.68 -31.03 -11.96
N CYS A 310 7.94 -30.85 -11.55
CA CYS A 310 8.80 -29.80 -12.08
C CYS A 310 9.04 -29.96 -13.59
N ARG A 311 9.27 -31.20 -14.08
CA ARG A 311 9.48 -31.50 -15.51
C ARG A 311 8.24 -31.23 -16.34
N ALA A 312 7.05 -31.38 -15.77
CA ALA A 312 5.79 -31.01 -16.40
C ALA A 312 5.55 -29.50 -16.49
N GLY A 313 6.42 -28.69 -15.88
CA GLY A 313 6.38 -27.23 -15.94
C GLY A 313 5.76 -26.56 -14.71
N LEU A 314 5.29 -27.31 -13.70
CA LEU A 314 4.76 -26.71 -12.48
C LEU A 314 5.87 -25.98 -11.72
N GLN A 315 5.72 -24.67 -11.55
CA GLN A 315 6.72 -23.84 -10.86
C GLN A 315 6.42 -23.70 -9.37
N ASP A 316 5.14 -23.62 -9.00
CA ASP A 316 4.75 -23.30 -7.63
C ASP A 316 3.29 -23.63 -7.35
N VAL A 317 2.94 -23.63 -6.07
CA VAL A 317 1.59 -23.91 -5.56
C VAL A 317 1.30 -23.04 -4.33
N PRO A 318 0.07 -22.52 -4.13
CA PRO A 318 -0.29 -21.77 -2.92
C PRO A 318 -0.06 -22.57 -1.63
N VAL A 319 0.61 -21.96 -0.63
CA VAL A 319 0.90 -22.60 0.66
C VAL A 319 -0.38 -23.01 1.40
N GLU A 320 -1.43 -22.18 1.32
CA GLU A 320 -2.75 -22.43 1.95
C GLU A 320 -3.33 -23.81 1.59
N SER A 321 -3.01 -24.34 0.40
CA SER A 321 -3.42 -25.68 -0.02
C SER A 321 -3.02 -26.74 1.01
N PHE A 322 -1.84 -26.64 1.62
CA PHE A 322 -1.27 -27.68 2.48
C PHE A 322 -1.59 -27.53 3.97
N MET A 323 -2.43 -26.55 4.36
CA MET A 323 -2.64 -26.21 5.79
C MET A 323 -3.74 -27.02 6.49
N ARG A 324 -4.62 -27.71 5.75
CA ARG A 324 -5.79 -28.41 6.31
C ARG A 324 -5.47 -29.88 6.66
N ARG A 325 -6.10 -30.40 7.72
CA ARG A 325 -6.14 -31.84 8.10
C ARG A 325 -4.78 -32.47 8.42
N GLN A 326 -3.96 -31.81 9.25
CA GLN A 326 -2.62 -32.28 9.60
C GLN A 326 -2.35 -32.20 11.12
N PRO A 327 -1.29 -32.85 11.64
CA PRO A 327 -0.90 -32.79 13.06
C PRO A 327 -0.69 -31.35 13.55
N SER A 328 -0.72 -31.15 14.87
CA SER A 328 -0.58 -29.82 15.50
C SER A 328 0.72 -29.08 15.16
N THR A 329 1.80 -29.79 14.82
CA THR A 329 3.09 -29.21 14.43
C THR A 329 3.18 -28.86 12.95
N HIS A 330 2.27 -29.37 12.11
CA HIS A 330 2.43 -29.34 10.66
C HIS A 330 2.56 -27.94 10.09
N ASN A 331 1.71 -27.00 10.54
CA ASN A 331 1.77 -25.62 10.04
C ASN A 331 3.05 -24.91 10.45
N ARG A 332 3.66 -25.28 11.59
CA ARG A 332 4.95 -24.74 12.02
C ARG A 332 6.08 -25.28 11.14
N GLU A 333 6.02 -26.55 10.78
CA GLU A 333 6.99 -27.17 9.85
C GLU A 333 6.83 -26.64 8.42
N LEU A 334 5.58 -26.45 7.98
CA LEU A 334 5.27 -25.83 6.69
C LEU A 334 5.74 -24.37 6.64
N PHE A 335 5.54 -23.61 7.72
CA PHE A 335 6.11 -22.27 7.86
C PHE A 335 7.64 -22.29 7.69
N ALA A 336 8.34 -23.21 8.36
CA ALA A 336 9.78 -23.33 8.22
C ALA A 336 10.20 -23.59 6.77
N LEU A 337 9.50 -24.48 6.06
CA LEU A 337 9.72 -24.72 4.63
C LEU A 337 9.46 -23.45 3.79
N THR A 338 8.38 -22.72 4.07
CA THR A 338 8.03 -21.47 3.39
C THR A 338 9.05 -20.35 3.62
N GLN A 339 9.80 -20.35 4.73
CA GLN A 339 10.91 -19.40 4.90
C GLN A 339 12.05 -19.64 3.89
N TYR A 340 12.24 -20.87 3.41
CA TYR A 340 13.29 -21.20 2.44
C TYR A 340 12.79 -21.24 0.99
N CYS A 341 11.54 -21.65 0.77
CA CYS A 341 10.97 -21.89 -0.56
C CYS A 341 9.78 -20.98 -0.90
N GLY A 342 9.44 -20.02 -0.03
CA GLY A 342 8.32 -19.14 -0.20
C GLY A 342 8.57 -18.05 -1.24
N LEU A 343 7.59 -17.86 -2.11
CA LEU A 343 7.52 -16.79 -3.09
C LEU A 343 6.40 -15.81 -2.72
N PRO A 344 6.48 -14.54 -3.17
CA PRO A 344 5.36 -13.63 -3.05
C PRO A 344 4.08 -14.22 -3.66
N PRO A 345 2.89 -13.87 -3.13
CA PRO A 345 1.62 -14.37 -3.65
C PRO A 345 1.42 -14.03 -5.13
N HIS A 346 1.91 -12.89 -5.59
CA HIS A 346 1.75 -12.46 -6.98
C HIS A 346 2.78 -13.10 -7.94
N GLU A 347 2.47 -13.04 -9.24
CA GLU A 347 3.28 -13.64 -10.32
C GLU A 347 4.69 -13.05 -10.44
N ASP A 348 5.64 -13.93 -10.81
CA ASP A 348 7.07 -13.61 -10.90
C ASP A 348 7.37 -12.47 -11.87
N VAL A 349 6.62 -12.35 -12.97
CA VAL A 349 6.80 -11.26 -13.95
C VAL A 349 6.62 -9.89 -13.30
N GLY A 350 5.63 -9.77 -12.43
CA GLY A 350 5.34 -8.55 -11.69
C GLY A 350 6.33 -8.30 -10.56
N VAL A 351 6.73 -9.35 -9.84
CA VAL A 351 7.78 -9.29 -8.80
C VAL A 351 9.11 -8.80 -9.39
N GLN A 352 9.54 -9.37 -10.52
CA GLN A 352 10.77 -8.99 -11.20
C GLN A 352 10.68 -7.57 -11.76
N PHE A 353 9.52 -7.16 -12.27
CA PHE A 353 9.30 -5.79 -12.70
C PHE A 353 9.49 -4.80 -11.54
N MET A 354 8.89 -5.06 -10.38
CA MET A 354 9.04 -4.18 -9.22
C MET A 354 10.50 -4.07 -8.78
N LYS A 355 11.24 -5.18 -8.74
CA LYS A 355 12.68 -5.16 -8.41
C LYS A 355 13.48 -4.29 -9.38
N ARG A 356 13.24 -4.43 -10.69
CA ARG A 356 13.86 -3.59 -11.72
C ARG A 356 13.44 -2.13 -11.62
N LEU A 357 12.17 -1.85 -11.35
CA LEU A 357 11.67 -0.48 -11.16
C LEU A 357 12.42 0.23 -10.03
N LEU A 358 12.58 -0.43 -8.89
CA LEU A 358 13.30 0.11 -7.74
C LEU A 358 14.79 0.35 -8.07
N ASP A 359 15.44 -0.64 -8.68
CA ASP A 359 16.86 -0.59 -9.02
C ASP A 359 17.17 0.47 -10.10
N GLU A 360 16.48 0.43 -11.24
CA GLU A 360 16.77 1.31 -12.39
C GLU A 360 16.42 2.77 -12.15
N LEU A 361 15.44 3.07 -11.29
CA LEU A 361 15.06 4.46 -10.97
C LEU A 361 15.63 4.94 -9.63
N HIS A 362 16.42 4.10 -8.95
CA HIS A 362 16.95 4.35 -7.62
C HIS A 362 15.86 4.77 -6.63
N LEU A 363 14.76 4.00 -6.61
CA LEU A 363 13.65 4.21 -5.69
C LEU A 363 13.84 3.40 -4.41
N CYS A 364 13.56 4.02 -3.27
CA CYS A 364 13.61 3.40 -1.95
C CYS A 364 12.21 3.23 -1.39
N ASP A 365 11.93 2.05 -0.86
CA ASP A 365 10.70 1.78 -0.12
C ASP A 365 10.82 2.33 1.30
N THR A 366 10.09 3.41 1.58
CA THR A 366 10.16 4.16 2.83
C THR A 366 9.94 3.29 4.08
N LEU A 367 9.12 2.24 3.98
CA LEU A 367 8.84 1.32 5.10
C LEU A 367 10.05 0.44 5.46
N LEU A 368 10.97 0.27 4.50
CA LEU A 368 12.14 -0.59 4.64
C LEU A 368 13.43 0.19 4.96
N VAL A 369 13.38 1.52 4.90
CA VAL A 369 14.50 2.38 5.28
C VAL A 369 14.67 2.33 6.79
N THR A 370 15.82 1.84 7.24
CA THR A 370 16.25 1.81 8.64
C THR A 370 17.19 2.97 8.95
N SER A 371 17.34 3.34 10.23
CA SER A 371 18.30 4.38 10.65
C SER A 371 19.73 4.08 10.16
N SER A 372 20.15 2.81 10.14
CA SER A 372 21.44 2.39 9.58
C SER A 372 21.57 2.56 8.06
N SER A 373 20.47 2.70 7.32
CA SER A 373 20.46 2.99 5.88
C SER A 373 20.34 4.48 5.59
N ALA A 374 19.75 5.27 6.50
CA ALA A 374 19.65 6.72 6.41
C ALA A 374 20.92 7.42 6.91
N GLU A 375 21.51 6.88 7.98
CA GLU A 375 22.77 7.32 8.58
C GLU A 375 23.82 6.23 8.32
N ASN A 376 24.70 6.47 7.35
CA ASN A 376 26.00 5.81 7.09
C ASN A 376 26.18 5.06 5.76
N LYS A 377 26.71 5.80 4.78
CA LYS A 377 27.96 5.38 4.09
C LYS A 377 29.24 5.91 4.75
N ALA A 378 29.15 6.74 5.80
CA ALA A 378 30.31 7.30 6.49
C ALA A 378 30.25 7.01 8.00
N GLN A 379 31.01 6.01 8.45
CA GLN A 379 31.29 5.62 9.85
C GLN A 379 30.45 4.44 10.41
N ARG A 380 31.07 3.26 10.40
CA ARG A 380 30.65 2.10 11.19
C ARG A 380 31.21 2.28 12.61
N GLN A 381 30.33 2.47 13.60
CA GLN A 381 30.67 2.21 15.01
C GLN A 381 29.76 1.10 15.55
N GLU A 382 30.39 0.14 16.22
CA GLU A 382 29.78 -1.05 16.81
C GLU A 382 29.03 -0.66 18.10
N GLY A 383 27.70 -0.78 18.06
CA GLY A 383 26.84 -0.50 19.22
C GLY A 383 25.42 -0.11 18.79
N GLY A 384 24.87 -0.76 17.78
CA GLY A 384 23.55 -0.41 17.26
C GLY A 384 22.44 -0.92 18.19
N GLU A 385 21.64 0.01 18.73
CA GLU A 385 20.26 -0.28 19.11
C GLU A 385 19.63 -1.16 18.01
N ALA A 386 19.00 -2.26 18.41
CA ALA A 386 18.37 -3.17 17.47
C ALA A 386 17.35 -2.41 16.62
N SER A 387 17.77 -2.00 15.40
CA SER A 387 16.94 -1.33 14.42
C SER A 387 15.76 -2.23 14.10
N MET A 388 14.64 -2.02 14.80
CA MET A 388 13.47 -2.88 14.69
C MET A 388 12.76 -2.55 13.37
N ARG A 389 12.83 -3.48 12.40
CA ARG A 389 12.03 -3.44 11.17
C ARG A 389 10.55 -3.44 11.52
N VAL A 390 9.71 -2.82 10.68
CA VAL A 390 8.25 -2.96 10.82
C VAL A 390 7.88 -4.42 10.82
N VAL A 391 7.41 -4.85 11.97
CA VAL A 391 6.93 -6.19 12.27
C VAL A 391 5.60 -6.39 11.54
N CYS A 392 5.54 -7.34 10.60
CA CYS A 392 4.37 -7.69 9.77
C CYS A 392 3.77 -6.52 8.98
N PRO A 393 4.31 -6.12 7.82
CA PRO A 393 4.03 -4.83 7.20
C PRO A 393 2.73 -4.77 6.36
N TYR A 394 1.75 -5.63 6.65
CA TYR A 394 0.55 -5.79 5.82
C TYR A 394 -0.33 -4.53 5.85
N THR A 395 -0.87 -4.19 4.68
CA THR A 395 -1.71 -3.02 4.45
C THR A 395 -3.11 -3.37 3.96
N CYS A 396 -3.35 -4.59 3.48
CA CYS A 396 -4.63 -5.04 2.94
C CYS A 396 -5.01 -6.43 3.50
N TRP A 397 -6.28 -6.64 3.82
CA TRP A 397 -6.80 -7.93 4.32
C TRP A 397 -8.14 -8.28 3.70
N ASP A 398 -8.42 -9.58 3.57
CA ASP A 398 -9.74 -10.06 3.20
C ASP A 398 -10.73 -9.90 4.37
N GLN A 399 -11.45 -8.78 4.33
CA GLN A 399 -12.45 -8.39 5.32
C GLN A 399 -13.64 -9.35 5.35
N SER A 400 -14.00 -9.95 4.20
CA SER A 400 -15.13 -10.90 4.13
C SER A 400 -14.87 -12.19 4.92
N ARG A 401 -13.59 -12.52 5.11
CA ARG A 401 -13.12 -13.66 5.91
C ARG A 401 -12.54 -13.25 7.27
N ASN A 402 -12.72 -11.99 7.70
CA ASN A 402 -12.13 -11.45 8.93
C ASN A 402 -10.62 -11.69 9.06
N ARG A 403 -9.87 -11.75 7.94
CA ARG A 403 -8.43 -12.06 7.97
C ARG A 403 -7.60 -11.00 8.71
N ARG A 404 -8.11 -9.77 8.78
CA ARG A 404 -7.50 -8.66 9.53
C ARG A 404 -7.32 -8.98 11.02
N GLN A 405 -8.28 -9.67 11.65
CA GLN A 405 -8.19 -10.10 13.04
C GLN A 405 -7.03 -11.05 13.30
N ARG A 406 -6.71 -11.90 12.31
CA ARG A 406 -5.60 -12.85 12.36
C ARG A 406 -4.30 -12.28 11.79
N ASN A 407 -4.33 -11.03 11.33
CA ASN A 407 -3.27 -10.37 10.58
C ASN A 407 -2.76 -11.20 9.37
N GLU A 408 -3.66 -11.91 8.71
CA GLU A 408 -3.35 -12.68 7.50
C GLU A 408 -3.55 -11.79 6.27
N GLY A 409 -2.61 -10.88 6.03
CA GLY A 409 -2.73 -9.84 5.00
C GLY A 409 -1.56 -9.79 4.01
N THR A 410 -1.67 -8.84 3.08
CA THR A 410 -0.64 -8.48 2.10
C THR A 410 -0.28 -7.00 2.22
N ARG A 411 0.94 -6.66 1.82
CA ARG A 411 1.41 -5.29 1.64
C ARG A 411 1.40 -4.99 0.15
N ILE A 412 0.51 -4.10 -0.24
CA ILE A 412 0.35 -3.67 -1.64
C ILE A 412 0.27 -2.15 -1.75
N ASP A 413 0.23 -1.44 -0.63
CA ASP A 413 0.27 0.01 -0.54
C ASP A 413 1.69 0.46 -0.20
N TYR A 414 2.24 1.38 -1.00
CA TYR A 414 3.64 1.80 -0.89
C TYR A 414 3.78 3.31 -0.95
N ILE A 415 4.88 3.81 -0.34
CA ILE A 415 5.48 5.09 -0.68
C ILE A 415 6.93 4.78 -1.07
N LEU A 416 7.21 4.91 -2.36
CA LEU A 416 8.51 4.71 -2.99
C LEU A 416 9.08 6.08 -3.35
N ILE A 417 10.25 6.41 -2.83
CA ILE A 417 10.86 7.73 -2.98
C ILE A 417 12.14 7.64 -3.81
N ASP A 418 12.43 8.66 -4.59
CA ASP A 418 13.77 8.86 -5.16
C ASP A 418 14.83 8.91 -4.04
N GLU A 419 15.96 8.24 -4.23
CA GLU A 419 17.05 8.20 -3.24
C GLU A 419 17.54 9.59 -2.80
N MET A 420 17.38 10.62 -3.64
CA MET A 420 17.72 12.01 -3.29
C MET A 420 16.91 12.55 -2.10
N LEU A 421 15.76 11.94 -1.78
CA LEU A 421 14.93 12.31 -0.64
C LEU A 421 15.30 11.55 0.64
N LEU A 422 16.16 10.53 0.58
CA LEU A 422 16.58 9.74 1.76
C LEU A 422 17.15 10.58 2.90
N PRO A 423 18.02 11.58 2.67
CA PRO A 423 18.60 12.37 3.76
C PRO A 423 17.54 13.14 4.57
N ALA A 424 16.39 13.43 3.97
CA ALA A 424 15.27 14.10 4.63
C ALA A 424 14.27 13.12 5.25
N LEU A 425 14.25 11.84 4.83
CA LEU A 425 13.29 10.87 5.33
C LEU A 425 13.62 10.53 6.79
N VAL A 426 12.67 10.77 7.68
CA VAL A 426 12.72 10.23 9.05
C VAL A 426 12.42 8.73 8.97
N PRO A 427 13.36 7.84 9.34
CA PRO A 427 13.15 6.39 9.22
C PRO A 427 11.95 5.91 10.03
N CYS A 428 11.42 4.74 9.64
CA CYS A 428 10.32 4.13 10.37
C CYS A 428 10.74 3.79 11.81
N GLY A 429 10.03 4.35 12.79
CA GLY A 429 10.33 4.22 14.22
C GLY A 429 9.21 3.55 15.04
N MET A 430 9.45 3.43 16.35
CA MET A 430 8.51 2.85 17.31
C MET A 430 7.40 3.84 17.68
N THR A 431 6.40 3.97 16.82
CA THR A 431 5.21 4.79 17.07
C THR A 431 3.99 3.92 17.33
N GLU A 432 2.97 4.44 18.01
CA GLU A 432 1.72 3.70 18.25
C GLU A 432 1.07 3.19 16.96
N ASN A 433 1.22 3.91 15.84
CA ASN A 433 0.78 3.44 14.53
C ASN A 433 1.59 2.24 14.01
N ASN A 434 2.90 2.19 14.26
CA ASN A 434 3.78 1.14 13.74
C ASN A 434 3.82 -0.12 14.62
N VAL A 435 3.67 0.02 15.94
CA VAL A 435 3.71 -1.10 16.91
C VAL A 435 2.37 -1.40 17.60
N GLY A 436 1.35 -0.57 17.39
CA GLY A 436 0.06 -0.67 18.06
C GLY A 436 -0.01 0.13 19.37
N VAL A 437 -1.25 0.36 19.83
CA VAL A 437 -1.52 0.95 21.15
C VAL A 437 -1.41 -0.15 22.20
N PHE A 438 -0.58 0.03 23.23
CA PHE A 438 -0.50 -0.92 24.34
C PHE A 438 -1.45 -0.48 25.47
N SER A 439 -2.52 -1.24 25.71
CA SER A 439 -3.33 -1.04 26.91
C SER A 439 -2.56 -1.48 28.18
N PRO A 440 -2.50 -0.64 29.25
CA PRO A 440 -1.89 -1.03 30.52
C PRO A 440 -2.62 -2.21 31.20
N MET A 441 -3.90 -2.44 30.89
CA MET A 441 -4.73 -3.50 31.49
C MET A 441 -4.26 -4.93 31.17
N MET A 442 -3.35 -5.11 30.23
CA MET A 442 -2.72 -6.41 29.88
C MET A 442 -1.23 -6.46 30.25
N GLY A 443 -0.78 -5.62 31.19
CA GLY A 443 0.61 -5.55 31.66
C GLY A 443 1.22 -6.89 32.13
N GLU A 444 0.40 -7.86 32.51
CA GLU A 444 0.86 -9.20 32.90
C GLU A 444 1.26 -10.10 31.72
N ALA A 445 0.74 -9.85 30.51
CA ALA A 445 1.11 -10.63 29.32
C ALA A 445 2.55 -10.33 28.87
N ASN A 446 3.05 -9.10 29.05
CA ASN A 446 4.44 -8.76 28.71
C ASN A 446 5.46 -9.47 29.62
N SER A 447 5.10 -9.76 30.87
CA SER A 447 5.91 -10.52 31.83
C SER A 447 5.90 -12.03 31.53
N LEU A 448 4.74 -12.59 31.16
CA LEU A 448 4.59 -14.02 30.85
C LEU A 448 5.32 -14.47 29.58
N PHE A 449 5.56 -13.58 28.62
CA PHE A 449 6.24 -13.92 27.35
C PHE A 449 7.74 -13.60 27.33
N ALA A 450 8.22 -12.58 28.05
CA ALA A 450 9.64 -12.26 28.13
C ALA A 450 10.50 -13.39 28.73
N ALA A 451 9.90 -14.27 29.53
CA ALA A 451 10.60 -15.34 30.24
C ALA A 451 10.71 -16.68 29.50
N LYS A 452 10.15 -16.85 28.29
CA LYS A 452 10.18 -18.15 27.58
C LYS A 452 10.90 -18.10 26.24
N LYS A 453 12.13 -18.65 26.29
CA LYS A 453 12.95 -19.25 25.21
C LYS A 453 13.65 -18.30 24.23
N GLU A 454 14.90 -18.03 24.61
CA GLU A 454 16.01 -17.54 23.80
C GLU A 454 16.34 -18.49 22.63
N ALA A 455 16.84 -17.92 21.53
CA ALA A 455 17.27 -18.53 20.25
C ALA A 455 16.18 -19.19 19.37
N SER A 456 15.22 -19.93 19.93
CA SER A 456 14.15 -20.59 19.17
C SER A 456 13.01 -19.66 18.73
N SER A 457 12.91 -18.46 19.30
CA SER A 457 11.77 -17.55 19.11
C SER A 457 11.89 -16.67 17.88
N ALA A 458 13.10 -16.23 17.49
CA ALA A 458 13.26 -15.27 16.40
C ALA A 458 12.86 -15.81 15.02
N PHE A 459 13.19 -17.08 14.72
CA PHE A 459 12.83 -17.68 13.42
C PHE A 459 11.32 -17.83 13.23
N PHE A 460 10.61 -18.17 14.30
CA PHE A 460 9.15 -18.34 14.29
C PHE A 460 8.40 -17.08 14.74
N ASP A 461 9.08 -15.93 14.81
CA ASP A 461 8.50 -14.71 15.34
C ASP A 461 7.27 -14.25 14.54
N GLU A 462 7.33 -14.40 13.21
CA GLU A 462 6.22 -14.13 12.28
C GLU A 462 5.08 -15.17 12.40
N PHE A 463 5.37 -16.38 12.87
CA PHE A 463 4.41 -17.48 12.94
C PHE A 463 3.59 -17.45 14.23
N ASP A 464 4.25 -17.49 15.38
CA ASP A 464 3.60 -17.53 16.70
C ASP A 464 4.35 -16.75 17.79
N GLY A 465 5.32 -15.92 17.40
CA GLY A 465 6.07 -15.08 18.33
C GLY A 465 5.52 -13.67 18.50
N ARG A 466 6.41 -12.76 18.89
CA ARG A 466 6.11 -11.35 19.16
C ARG A 466 5.61 -10.67 17.88
N SER A 467 6.18 -10.98 16.73
CA SER A 467 5.76 -10.35 15.48
C SER A 467 4.31 -10.64 15.12
N ALA A 468 3.90 -11.92 15.19
CA ALA A 468 2.51 -12.33 14.96
C ALA A 468 1.54 -11.61 15.90
N LEU A 469 1.88 -11.55 17.20
CA LEU A 469 1.05 -10.90 18.21
C LEU A 469 0.94 -9.38 18.00
N VAL A 470 2.06 -8.70 17.79
CA VAL A 470 2.11 -7.24 17.54
C VAL A 470 1.31 -6.91 16.28
N GLY A 471 1.49 -7.68 15.22
CA GLY A 471 0.74 -7.50 13.96
C GLY A 471 -0.77 -7.61 14.15
N ALA A 472 -1.25 -8.65 14.84
CA ALA A 472 -2.69 -8.84 15.12
C ALA A 472 -3.28 -7.75 16.02
N ARG A 473 -2.58 -7.38 17.09
CA ARG A 473 -3.01 -6.29 17.97
C ARG A 473 -3.04 -4.97 17.22
N ARG A 474 -1.98 -4.61 16.50
CA ARG A 474 -1.93 -3.37 15.71
C ARG A 474 -3.04 -3.32 14.66
N ALA A 475 -3.22 -4.37 13.86
CA ALA A 475 -4.22 -4.40 12.78
C ALA A 475 -5.66 -4.14 13.26
N MET A 476 -5.95 -4.47 14.53
CA MET A 476 -7.26 -4.29 15.17
C MET A 476 -7.25 -3.25 16.32
N ALA A 477 -6.23 -2.38 16.39
CA ALA A 477 -6.09 -1.37 17.44
C ALA A 477 -6.26 -1.94 18.87
N ASP A 478 -5.60 -3.06 19.16
CA ASP A 478 -5.67 -3.80 20.43
C ASP A 478 -7.11 -4.18 20.83
N GLY A 479 -7.95 -4.49 19.83
CA GLY A 479 -9.36 -4.83 20.01
C GLY A 479 -10.32 -3.64 20.01
N MET A 480 -9.82 -2.40 19.92
CA MET A 480 -10.67 -1.21 19.80
C MET A 480 -11.38 -1.14 18.45
N TYR A 481 -10.83 -1.76 17.40
CA TYR A 481 -11.54 -1.96 16.14
C TYR A 481 -12.29 -3.29 16.19
N PRO A 482 -13.64 -3.29 16.25
CA PRO A 482 -14.38 -4.53 16.34
C PRO A 482 -14.35 -5.29 15.01
N ALA A 483 -14.20 -6.61 15.08
CA ALA A 483 -14.34 -7.49 13.92
C ALA A 483 -15.82 -7.66 13.54
N ALA A 484 -16.09 -8.09 12.30
CA ALA A 484 -17.45 -8.42 11.90
C ALA A 484 -17.88 -9.72 12.58
N PRO A 485 -19.05 -9.78 13.24
CA PRO A 485 -19.62 -11.03 13.70
C PRO A 485 -19.94 -11.96 12.52
N PHE A 486 -19.93 -13.27 12.79
CA PHE A 486 -20.20 -14.31 11.79
C PHE A 486 -21.69 -14.46 11.44
N ASP A 487 -22.58 -13.65 12.04
CA ASP A 487 -24.02 -13.65 11.78
C ASP A 487 -24.41 -12.80 10.56
N GLY A 488 -23.44 -12.13 9.91
CA GLY A 488 -23.66 -11.31 8.73
C GLY A 488 -24.21 -9.91 9.02
N SER A 489 -24.26 -9.47 10.27
CA SER A 489 -24.74 -8.12 10.64
C SER A 489 -23.80 -6.97 10.24
N GLY A 490 -22.61 -7.28 9.69
CA GLY A 490 -21.64 -6.30 9.23
C GLY A 490 -20.74 -5.77 10.35
N LEU A 491 -19.88 -4.80 10.04
CA LEU A 491 -18.94 -4.25 11.03
C LEU A 491 -19.68 -3.39 12.07
N PRO A 492 -19.47 -3.63 13.38
CA PRO A 492 -20.04 -2.78 14.42
C PRO A 492 -19.51 -1.33 14.34
N PRO A 493 -20.26 -0.34 14.85
CA PRO A 493 -19.80 1.05 14.90
C PRO A 493 -18.58 1.21 15.83
N LEU A 494 -17.77 2.23 15.54
CA LEU A 494 -16.62 2.58 16.36
C LEU A 494 -17.04 3.31 17.64
N SER A 495 -16.36 3.03 18.75
CA SER A 495 -16.45 3.89 19.94
C SER A 495 -15.76 5.23 19.68
N THR A 496 -16.06 6.24 20.50
CA THR A 496 -15.41 7.55 20.44
C THR A 496 -13.89 7.44 20.56
N GLU A 497 -13.41 6.61 21.47
CA GLU A 497 -11.98 6.39 21.71
C GLU A 497 -11.30 5.68 20.53
N ALA A 498 -12.00 4.71 19.93
CA ALA A 498 -11.48 3.95 18.79
C ALA A 498 -11.25 4.86 17.57
N ARG A 499 -12.12 5.85 17.32
CA ARG A 499 -12.00 6.79 16.20
C ARG A 499 -10.66 7.53 16.18
N ASP A 500 -10.14 7.89 17.35
CA ASP A 500 -8.92 8.68 17.49
C ASP A 500 -7.63 7.86 17.44
N VAL A 501 -7.70 6.52 17.45
CA VAL A 501 -6.50 5.66 17.48
C VAL A 501 -5.62 5.85 16.24
N GLN A 502 -6.22 5.99 15.06
CA GLN A 502 -5.49 6.14 13.79
C GLN A 502 -4.53 7.35 13.75
N PHE A 503 -4.75 8.37 14.58
CA PHE A 503 -3.91 9.57 14.61
C PHE A 503 -2.75 9.47 15.62
N ARG A 504 -2.75 8.48 16.51
CA ARG A 504 -1.75 8.38 17.57
C ARG A 504 -0.39 7.98 16.99
N GLY A 505 0.66 8.65 17.46
CA GLY A 505 2.01 8.46 16.95
C GLY A 505 2.27 9.05 15.57
N LEU A 506 1.35 9.84 15.01
CA LEU A 506 1.63 10.70 13.86
C LEU A 506 2.27 12.04 14.31
N PRO A 507 3.13 12.66 13.47
CA PRO A 507 3.58 12.18 12.15
C PRO A 507 4.67 11.11 12.31
N SER A 508 4.66 10.09 11.45
CA SER A 508 5.68 9.05 11.45
C SER A 508 5.79 8.39 10.09
N THR A 509 6.97 7.95 9.68
CA THR A 509 7.09 7.03 8.54
C THR A 509 6.61 5.65 8.95
N GLY A 510 5.79 5.02 8.12
CA GLY A 510 5.31 3.66 8.34
C GLY A 510 3.84 3.47 7.97
N LEU A 511 3.05 3.00 8.93
CA LEU A 511 1.64 2.67 8.74
C LEU A 511 0.73 3.82 9.22
N PHE A 512 -0.41 3.96 8.57
CA PHE A 512 -1.55 4.77 9.02
C PHE A 512 -2.73 3.82 9.24
N VAL A 513 -2.88 3.34 10.48
CA VAL A 513 -3.76 2.21 10.81
C VAL A 513 -5.21 2.67 10.99
N THR A 514 -5.92 2.73 9.87
CA THR A 514 -7.32 3.16 9.79
C THR A 514 -8.28 2.04 10.22
N PRO A 515 -9.48 2.36 10.73
CA PRO A 515 -10.49 1.36 11.08
C PRO A 515 -10.95 0.51 9.88
N PRO A 516 -11.26 -0.80 10.06
CA PRO A 516 -11.82 -1.65 8.99
C PRO A 516 -13.18 -1.18 8.47
N GLN A 517 -13.91 -0.38 9.28
CA GLN A 517 -15.16 0.26 8.88
C GLN A 517 -14.94 1.23 7.71
N TYR A 518 -13.77 1.85 7.62
CA TYR A 518 -13.45 2.82 6.58
C TYR A 518 -12.92 2.17 5.32
N SER A 519 -12.11 1.13 5.47
CA SER A 519 -11.52 0.38 4.38
C SER A 519 -10.92 -0.95 4.86
N ASP A 520 -10.89 -1.93 3.98
CA ASP A 520 -10.09 -3.16 4.10
C ASP A 520 -8.57 -2.92 3.96
N HIS A 521 -8.17 -1.71 3.60
CA HIS A 521 -6.79 -1.23 3.63
C HIS A 521 -6.50 -0.32 4.84
N SER A 522 -5.28 -0.42 5.35
CA SER A 522 -4.62 0.64 6.12
C SER A 522 -3.78 1.51 5.19
N GLY A 523 -3.63 2.79 5.55
CA GLY A 523 -2.74 3.68 4.82
C GLY A 523 -1.27 3.41 5.15
N VAL A 524 -0.41 4.04 4.37
CA VAL A 524 1.04 4.15 4.60
C VAL A 524 1.43 5.62 4.60
N CYS A 525 2.51 5.96 5.29
CA CYS A 525 2.90 7.34 5.52
C CYS A 525 4.41 7.53 5.52
N ALA A 526 4.86 8.72 5.12
CA ALA A 526 6.28 9.10 5.10
C ALA A 526 6.45 10.51 5.67
N HIS A 527 7.35 10.62 6.66
CA HIS A 527 7.69 11.86 7.32
C HIS A 527 9.08 12.33 6.89
N PHE A 528 9.16 13.59 6.47
CA PHE A 528 10.40 14.21 5.99
C PHE A 528 10.73 15.42 6.86
N ASP A 529 11.92 15.39 7.45
CA ASP A 529 12.51 16.53 8.14
C ASP A 529 13.27 17.43 7.14
N GLY A 530 13.35 18.73 7.42
CA GLY A 530 14.02 19.71 6.57
C GLY A 530 13.33 20.05 5.24
N ILE A 531 12.31 19.30 4.81
CA ILE A 531 11.52 19.62 3.61
C ILE A 531 10.33 20.51 3.97
N SER A 532 10.35 21.74 3.45
CA SER A 532 9.22 22.68 3.47
C SER A 532 8.75 22.96 2.04
N LEU A 533 7.44 22.90 1.81
CA LEU A 533 6.85 23.16 0.49
C LEU A 533 6.56 24.66 0.32
N ALA A 534 7.12 25.26 -0.72
CA ALA A 534 6.89 26.65 -1.06
C ALA A 534 5.53 26.82 -1.75
N PRO A 535 4.73 27.84 -1.39
CA PRO A 535 3.53 28.20 -2.13
C PRO A 535 3.83 28.43 -3.61
N ARG A 536 2.92 28.05 -4.49
CA ARG A 536 3.03 28.34 -5.93
C ARG A 536 3.08 29.86 -6.14
N PRO A 537 3.93 30.38 -7.05
CA PRO A 537 4.07 31.82 -7.26
C PRO A 537 2.90 32.47 -8.02
N GLY A 538 1.98 31.68 -8.57
CA GLY A 538 0.91 32.18 -9.42
C GLY A 538 -0.28 31.23 -9.51
N LYS A 539 -0.95 31.21 -10.68
CA LYS A 539 -2.03 30.25 -10.93
C LYS A 539 -1.46 28.84 -11.07
N LEU A 540 -2.20 27.87 -10.56
CA LEU A 540 -1.97 26.45 -10.83
C LEU A 540 -1.98 26.20 -12.35
N GLU A 541 -0.95 25.55 -12.86
CA GLU A 541 -0.94 25.03 -14.24
C GLU A 541 -1.64 23.66 -14.26
N GLU A 542 -2.82 23.60 -14.86
CA GLU A 542 -3.52 22.34 -15.15
C GLU A 542 -3.22 21.89 -16.57
N ARG A 543 -2.37 20.87 -16.73
CA ARG A 543 -2.12 20.26 -18.05
C ARG A 543 -3.33 19.52 -18.57
N HIS A 544 -4.02 18.86 -17.66
CA HIS A 544 -5.36 18.31 -17.85
C HIS A 544 -6.22 18.67 -16.64
N ARG A 545 -7.54 18.62 -16.81
CA ARG A 545 -8.49 18.92 -15.74
C ARG A 545 -8.28 17.97 -14.57
N CYS A 546 -7.90 18.52 -13.42
CA CYS A 546 -7.65 17.79 -12.19
C CYS A 546 -8.31 18.44 -10.99
N GLN A 547 -8.23 19.77 -10.89
CA GLN A 547 -8.61 20.48 -9.70
C GLN A 547 -10.13 20.58 -9.60
N TYR A 548 -10.69 20.13 -8.48
CA TYR A 548 -12.06 20.49 -8.14
C TYR A 548 -12.10 21.94 -7.68
N ARG A 549 -12.91 22.76 -8.34
CA ARG A 549 -13.20 24.13 -7.94
C ARG A 549 -14.69 24.25 -7.66
N PRO A 550 -15.11 24.63 -6.45
CA PRO A 550 -16.51 24.95 -6.19
C PRO A 550 -16.96 26.07 -7.15
N PRO A 551 -18.18 26.00 -7.70
CA PRO A 551 -18.74 27.10 -8.46
C PRO A 551 -18.75 28.37 -7.60
N VAL A 552 -18.18 29.46 -8.14
CA VAL A 552 -18.32 30.79 -7.54
C VAL A 552 -19.80 31.14 -7.62
N SER A 553 -20.48 31.28 -6.47
CA SER A 553 -21.87 31.73 -6.50
C SER A 553 -21.95 33.09 -7.18
N LEU A 554 -23.04 33.36 -7.91
CA LEU A 554 -23.31 34.73 -8.42
C LEU A 554 -23.21 35.75 -7.28
N HIS A 555 -23.67 35.38 -6.08
CA HIS A 555 -23.52 36.19 -4.88
C HIS A 555 -22.06 36.50 -4.51
N ALA A 556 -21.14 35.53 -4.59
CA ALA A 556 -19.72 35.78 -4.36
C ALA A 556 -19.09 36.65 -5.45
N PHE A 557 -19.55 36.51 -6.70
CA PHE A 557 -19.14 37.37 -7.81
C PHE A 557 -19.60 38.83 -7.60
N PHE A 558 -20.86 39.05 -7.21
CA PHE A 558 -21.40 40.38 -6.90
C PHE A 558 -20.84 40.96 -5.59
N ALA A 559 -20.61 40.14 -4.56
CA ALA A 559 -19.99 40.58 -3.32
C ALA A 559 -18.53 41.00 -3.50
N LYS A 560 -17.78 40.34 -4.41
CA LYS A 560 -16.43 40.80 -4.79
C LYS A 560 -16.50 42.12 -5.56
N ARG A 561 -17.42 42.24 -6.52
CA ARG A 561 -17.59 43.47 -7.29
C ARG A 561 -18.00 44.67 -6.42
N LEU A 562 -18.88 44.46 -5.44
CA LEU A 562 -19.22 45.50 -4.45
C LEU A 562 -18.02 45.93 -3.61
N ARG A 563 -17.14 44.99 -3.20
CA ARG A 563 -15.89 45.32 -2.49
C ARG A 563 -14.89 46.06 -3.37
N ASP A 564 -14.73 45.64 -4.62
CA ASP A 564 -13.82 46.31 -5.56
C ASP A 564 -14.35 47.71 -5.91
N GLU A 565 -15.66 47.88 -6.11
CA GLU A 565 -16.31 49.19 -6.32
C GLU A 565 -16.21 50.08 -5.06
N GLU A 566 -16.45 49.56 -3.85
CA GLU A 566 -16.25 50.31 -2.58
C GLU A 566 -14.78 50.72 -2.38
N MET A 567 -13.83 49.86 -2.75
CA MET A 567 -12.40 50.17 -2.66
C MET A 567 -12.03 51.26 -3.66
N THR A 568 -12.57 51.21 -4.88
CA THR A 568 -12.37 52.23 -5.92
C THR A 568 -12.94 53.58 -5.48
N ILE A 569 -14.15 53.60 -4.91
CA ILE A 569 -14.80 54.80 -4.36
C ILE A 569 -13.99 55.39 -3.19
N ARG A 570 -13.39 54.54 -2.34
CA ARG A 570 -12.52 55.01 -1.24
C ARG A 570 -11.20 55.61 -1.73
N THR A 571 -10.62 55.11 -2.83
CA THR A 571 -9.43 55.75 -3.43
C THR A 571 -9.75 57.08 -4.11
N GLU A 572 -10.92 57.21 -4.76
CA GLU A 572 -11.32 58.48 -5.40
C GLU A 572 -11.74 59.55 -4.38
N ALA A 573 -12.41 59.17 -3.29
CA ALA A 573 -12.81 60.09 -2.22
C ALA A 573 -11.62 60.66 -1.43
N ALA A 574 -10.46 60.02 -1.45
CA ALA A 574 -9.25 60.50 -0.76
C ALA A 574 -8.50 61.63 -1.49
N VAL A 575 -8.87 61.96 -2.74
CA VAL A 575 -8.14 62.94 -3.57
C VAL A 575 -8.80 64.32 -3.63
N THR A 576 -10.00 64.50 -3.05
CA THR A 576 -10.65 65.81 -3.02
C THR A 576 -10.45 66.51 -1.67
N VAL A 577 -9.53 67.49 -1.65
CA VAL A 577 -9.30 68.43 -0.54
C VAL A 577 -10.27 69.61 -0.68
N PRO A 578 -11.28 69.79 0.18
CA PRO A 578 -12.07 71.01 0.19
C PRO A 578 -11.50 72.00 1.23
N LYS A 579 -11.42 73.27 0.82
CA LYS A 579 -10.94 74.40 1.60
C LYS A 579 -11.80 74.61 2.86
N THR A 580 -11.10 74.77 3.97
CA THR A 580 -11.57 75.00 5.34
C THR A 580 -12.23 76.39 5.51
N PRO A 581 -13.24 76.50 6.38
CA PRO A 581 -13.37 77.66 7.25
C PRO A 581 -13.31 77.28 8.74
N MET A 582 -12.76 78.22 9.51
CA MET A 582 -12.42 78.16 10.92
C MET A 582 -13.61 78.11 11.89
N GLY A 583 -13.33 77.53 13.07
CA GLY A 583 -14.07 77.69 14.34
C GLY A 583 -14.79 76.40 14.76
N GLU A 584 -14.75 75.87 15.98
CA GLU A 584 -14.17 76.28 17.25
C GLU A 584 -13.92 75.04 18.13
N LYS A 585 -12.85 75.13 18.91
CA LYS A 585 -12.55 74.55 20.23
C LYS A 585 -13.51 73.48 20.82
N GLY A 586 -13.01 72.25 20.95
CA GLY A 586 -13.56 71.22 21.84
C GLY A 586 -12.50 70.18 22.19
N LYS A 587 -12.27 69.95 23.48
CA LYS A 587 -11.12 69.29 24.11
C LYS A 587 -11.02 67.77 23.81
N ARG A 588 -9.78 67.30 23.55
CA ARG A 588 -9.38 65.89 23.42
C ARG A 588 -9.23 65.19 24.80
N PRO A 589 -9.69 63.95 24.96
CA PRO A 589 -9.13 63.00 25.92
C PRO A 589 -8.00 62.17 25.28
N HIS A 590 -6.91 62.02 26.03
CA HIS A 590 -5.74 61.18 25.77
C HIS A 590 -5.99 59.71 26.16
N LEU A 591 -5.45 58.74 25.41
CA LEU A 591 -4.98 57.40 25.86
C LEU A 591 -4.28 56.66 24.68
N PRO A 592 -3.39 55.67 24.92
CA PRO A 592 -2.00 55.75 24.48
C PRO A 592 -1.62 54.82 23.32
N LYS A 593 -0.47 55.13 22.73
CA LYS A 593 0.23 54.41 21.66
C LYS A 593 0.68 53.02 22.13
N VAL A 594 0.28 51.98 21.40
CA VAL A 594 0.96 50.67 21.44
C VAL A 594 1.97 50.65 20.31
N VAL A 595 3.22 50.39 20.70
CA VAL A 595 4.43 50.42 19.87
C VAL A 595 4.47 49.16 18.98
N GLU A 596 4.69 49.37 17.69
CA GLU A 596 5.05 48.35 16.71
C GLU A 596 6.35 47.66 17.12
N LYS A 597 6.32 46.33 17.29
CA LYS A 597 7.53 45.51 17.29
C LYS A 597 7.58 44.67 16.02
N GLN A 598 8.44 45.16 15.13
CA GLN A 598 9.35 44.49 14.20
C GLN A 598 9.05 43.03 13.81
N LYS A 599 8.85 42.86 12.50
CA LYS A 599 8.99 41.62 11.74
C LYS A 599 10.42 41.08 11.90
N GLU A 600 10.57 39.85 12.34
CA GLU A 600 11.79 39.07 12.15
C GLU A 600 11.68 38.31 10.82
N ASP A 601 12.63 38.62 9.93
CA ASP A 601 12.88 37.90 8.68
C ASP A 601 13.44 36.51 9.01
N ASN A 602 12.79 35.46 8.51
CA ASN A 602 13.31 34.08 8.58
C ASN A 602 13.90 33.73 7.20
N PRO A 603 15.23 33.59 7.04
CA PRO A 603 15.83 33.37 5.74
C PRO A 603 15.65 31.91 5.31
N ALA A 604 15.13 31.72 4.09
CA ALA A 604 15.04 30.43 3.43
C ALA A 604 16.45 29.91 3.10
N ILE A 605 16.73 28.67 3.51
CA ILE A 605 17.97 27.96 3.19
C ILE A 605 17.88 27.50 1.72
N GLU A 606 18.63 28.14 0.84
CA GLU A 606 18.89 27.65 -0.52
C GLU A 606 19.97 26.57 -0.47
N ILE A 607 19.61 25.35 -0.88
CA ILE A 607 20.55 24.26 -1.12
C ILE A 607 21.10 24.45 -2.53
N THR A 608 22.31 25.00 -2.63
CA THR A 608 23.07 25.10 -3.88
C THR A 608 24.16 24.03 -3.92
N ASP A 609 24.10 23.25 -5.00
CA ASP A 609 25.09 22.36 -5.63
C ASP A 609 26.33 21.93 -4.84
N VAL A 610 26.38 20.63 -4.53
CA VAL A 610 27.63 19.89 -4.32
C VAL A 610 27.93 19.13 -5.61
N ILE A 611 28.62 19.79 -6.53
CA ILE A 611 29.46 19.15 -7.55
C ILE A 611 30.90 19.50 -7.22
N SER A 612 31.62 18.53 -6.68
CA SER A 612 33.06 18.33 -6.88
C SER A 612 33.38 16.85 -6.80
#